data_AF-A0A3N4KT04-F1
#
_entry.id   AF-A0A3N4KT04-F1
#
_cell.length_a   1.000
_cell.length_b   1.000
_cell.length_c   1.000
_cell.angle_alpha   90.00
_cell.angle_beta   90.00
_cell.angle_gamma   90.00
#
_symmetry.space_group_name_H-M   'P 1'
#
loop_
_entity.id
_entity.type
_entity.pdbx_description
1 polymer ?
#
loop_
_entity_poly.entity_id
_entity_poly.type
_entity_poly.pdbx_seq_one_letter_code
_entity_poly.pdbx_strand_id
1 'polypeptide(L)'
;MQFSPFVSILNICCGPASKMPLKQIRKLLRSFITPSNLFQSDTIASPLETLLESLSCTQDPLALNSILLFIDQCAIRCIRTPFKYTDDYAELALETMRSKPLTEKFPAVSPLTMTLVEQWKFFMKSDSIPAVKDTASIWLVRFLESSVILGENKYVLAVLCGRLATICEETGHLDGKIVFTELKLQLENEKYLELESGSSNQIAPNSLNDSLSTRRLFRDLCHFNIANIERVTKSIEEREIDVSLLDVAVAQKAIIYVLGSQKISSDDSCLALSKLMDLMEAILVRLKEGEDTGIWNDAKKMLATNEDWVKLFLGLPTEPSGTSTKLRDFARYAYFSESKLND
;
A
#
# COMPACT_ATOMS: atom_id res chain seq x y z
N MET A 1 -22.00 20.98 11.34
CA MET A 1 -21.42 19.91 10.52
C MET A 1 -20.45 19.15 11.39
N GLN A 2 -20.56 17.82 11.48
CA GLN A 2 -19.72 17.01 12.38
C GLN A 2 -18.31 16.80 11.81
N PHE A 3 -18.16 16.84 10.49
CA PHE A 3 -16.88 16.69 9.77
C PHE A 3 -16.47 17.98 9.08
N SER A 4 -15.15 18.19 8.92
CA SER A 4 -14.62 19.17 7.98
C SER A 4 -15.02 18.84 6.53
N PRO A 5 -14.88 19.79 5.58
CA PRO A 5 -15.10 19.52 4.16
C PRO A 5 -14.26 18.35 3.62
N PHE A 6 -13.01 18.25 4.07
CA PHE A 6 -12.10 17.17 3.68
C PHE A 6 -12.65 15.78 4.05
N VAL A 7 -13.03 15.59 5.32
CA VAL A 7 -13.55 14.29 5.79
C VAL A 7 -14.96 14.01 5.28
N SER A 8 -15.76 15.05 5.05
CA SER A 8 -17.08 14.89 4.41
C SER A 8 -16.92 14.29 3.01
N ILE A 9 -15.93 14.74 2.24
CA ILE A 9 -15.62 14.20 0.91
C ILE A 9 -15.06 12.78 1.02
N LEU A 10 -14.14 12.51 1.97
CA LEU A 10 -13.64 11.15 2.25
C LEU A 10 -14.78 10.17 2.55
N ASN A 11 -15.71 10.56 3.42
CA ASN A 11 -16.86 9.73 3.78
C ASN A 11 -17.72 9.37 2.56
N ILE A 12 -17.91 10.32 1.63
CA ILE A 12 -18.64 10.05 0.37
C ILE A 12 -17.86 9.07 -0.52
N CYS A 13 -16.53 9.18 -0.57
CA CYS A 13 -15.69 8.28 -1.37
C CYS A 13 -15.67 6.84 -0.84
N CYS A 14 -15.69 6.65 0.49
CA CYS A 14 -15.52 5.35 1.13
C CYS A 14 -16.84 4.74 1.63
N GLY A 15 -17.93 5.50 1.66
CA GLY A 15 -19.21 5.07 2.20
C GLY A 15 -20.01 4.15 1.25
N PRO A 16 -20.99 3.41 1.79
CA PRO A 16 -21.79 2.42 1.05
C PRO A 16 -22.71 3.01 -0.03
N ALA A 17 -22.84 4.34 -0.07
CA ALA A 17 -23.73 5.07 -0.96
C ALA A 17 -22.97 5.88 -2.04
N SER A 18 -21.76 5.46 -2.43
CA SER A 18 -20.92 6.13 -3.44
C SER A 18 -21.52 6.04 -4.86
N LYS A 19 -22.72 6.60 -5.06
CA LYS A 19 -23.47 6.64 -6.33
C LYS A 19 -23.11 7.86 -7.19
N MET A 20 -22.28 8.77 -6.69
CA MET A 20 -21.81 9.95 -7.44
C MET A 20 -20.64 9.58 -8.37
N PRO A 21 -20.33 10.40 -9.40
CA PRO A 21 -19.15 10.18 -10.23
C PRO A 21 -17.88 10.29 -9.38
N LEU A 22 -17.40 9.16 -8.87
CA LEU A 22 -16.25 9.02 -7.96
C LEU A 22 -15.03 9.81 -8.46
N LYS A 23 -14.85 9.92 -9.78
CA LYS A 23 -13.79 10.68 -10.41
C LYS A 23 -13.79 12.17 -10.06
N GLN A 24 -14.94 12.83 -10.16
CA GLN A 24 -15.03 14.28 -9.89
C GLN A 24 -14.79 14.56 -8.40
N ILE A 25 -15.30 13.69 -7.53
CA ILE A 25 -15.12 13.78 -6.08
C ILE A 25 -13.66 13.54 -5.70
N ARG A 26 -13.01 12.52 -6.27
CA ARG A 26 -11.58 12.28 -6.07
C ARG A 26 -10.73 13.44 -6.57
N LYS A 27 -11.06 14.03 -7.72
CA LYS A 27 -10.39 15.23 -8.23
C LYS A 27 -10.52 16.41 -7.26
N LEU A 28 -11.72 16.64 -6.72
CA LEU A 28 -11.96 17.65 -5.70
C LEU A 28 -11.14 17.38 -4.45
N LEU A 29 -11.14 16.15 -3.95
CA LEU A 29 -10.37 15.75 -2.78
C LEU A 29 -8.86 15.99 -2.97
N ARG A 30 -8.32 15.60 -4.13
CA ARG A 30 -6.92 15.89 -4.51
C ARG A 30 -6.61 17.39 -4.46
N SER A 31 -7.53 18.23 -4.97
CA SER A 31 -7.34 19.69 -4.96
C SER A 31 -7.26 20.31 -3.55
N PHE A 32 -7.90 19.68 -2.55
CA PHE A 32 -7.75 20.09 -1.14
C PHE A 32 -6.42 19.63 -0.55
N ILE A 33 -5.95 18.45 -0.95
CA ILE A 33 -4.80 17.83 -0.32
C ILE A 33 -3.50 18.43 -0.83
N THR A 34 -3.35 18.66 -2.13
CA THR A 34 -2.12 19.20 -2.73
C THR A 34 -1.57 20.45 -1.99
N PRO A 35 -2.37 21.48 -1.66
CA PRO A 35 -1.86 22.66 -0.94
C PRO A 35 -1.68 22.45 0.57
N SER A 36 -2.16 21.34 1.15
CA SER A 36 -2.20 21.13 2.59
C SER A 36 -0.97 20.43 3.17
N ASN A 37 -0.08 19.90 2.33
CA ASN A 37 1.09 19.10 2.74
C ASN A 37 0.73 17.93 3.67
N LEU A 38 -0.49 17.40 3.59
CA LEU A 38 -0.92 16.25 4.41
C LEU A 38 -0.16 14.98 4.04
N PHE A 39 0.18 14.81 2.78
CA PHE A 39 0.96 13.69 2.27
C PHE A 39 2.25 14.14 1.63
N GLN A 40 3.24 13.25 1.65
CA GLN A 40 4.46 13.40 0.88
C GLN A 40 4.19 13.13 -0.62
N SER A 41 5.00 13.70 -1.51
CA SER A 41 4.79 13.67 -2.97
C SER A 41 5.76 12.77 -3.74
N ASP A 42 6.80 12.28 -3.09
CA ASP A 42 7.82 11.38 -3.61
C ASP A 42 7.44 9.92 -3.32
N THR A 43 6.31 9.50 -3.90
CA THR A 43 5.81 8.13 -3.86
C THR A 43 5.44 7.65 -5.27
N ILE A 44 5.44 6.32 -5.43
CA ILE A 44 5.16 5.65 -6.70
C ILE A 44 3.69 5.87 -7.14
N ALA A 45 2.77 6.01 -6.18
CA ALA A 45 1.39 6.46 -6.41
C ALA A 45 0.91 7.38 -5.28
N SER A 46 -0.25 8.00 -5.44
CA SER A 46 -0.78 8.98 -4.48
C SER A 46 -1.12 8.34 -3.11
N PRO A 47 -0.56 8.83 -1.99
CA PRO A 47 -0.89 8.34 -0.65
C PRO A 47 -2.36 8.54 -0.27
N LEU A 48 -3.06 9.47 -0.94
CA LEU A 48 -4.51 9.62 -0.81
C LEU A 48 -5.26 8.36 -1.25
N GLU A 49 -4.84 7.74 -2.35
CA GLU A 49 -5.53 6.53 -2.83
C GLU A 49 -5.33 5.39 -1.83
N THR A 50 -4.15 5.29 -1.22
CA THR A 50 -3.90 4.40 -0.08
C THR A 50 -4.84 4.66 1.09
N LEU A 51 -5.04 5.93 1.46
CA LEU A 51 -5.98 6.29 2.53
C LEU A 51 -7.41 5.87 2.18
N LEU A 52 -7.90 6.28 1.00
CA LEU A 52 -9.26 5.97 0.53
C LEU A 52 -9.53 4.48 0.53
N GLU A 53 -8.57 3.72 0.05
CA GLU A 53 -8.71 2.28 -0.08
C GLU A 53 -8.60 1.54 1.25
N SER A 54 -7.69 1.98 2.14
CA SER A 54 -7.63 1.42 3.49
C SER A 54 -8.97 1.58 4.21
N LEU A 55 -9.63 2.74 4.04
CA LEU A 55 -10.93 3.07 4.62
C LEU A 55 -12.08 2.28 3.98
N SER A 56 -12.04 2.03 2.67
CA SER A 56 -13.12 1.33 1.98
C SER A 56 -13.26 -0.14 2.38
N CYS A 57 -12.23 -0.73 3.00
CA CYS A 57 -12.33 -2.06 3.61
C CYS A 57 -12.67 -2.03 5.12
N THR A 58 -13.23 -0.93 5.61
CA THR A 58 -13.88 -0.86 6.93
C THR A 58 -15.39 -0.96 6.75
N GLN A 59 -15.94 -2.16 6.94
CA GLN A 59 -17.36 -2.44 6.72
C GLN A 59 -18.27 -2.00 7.86
N ASP A 60 -17.77 -1.97 9.10
CA ASP A 60 -18.56 -1.51 10.26
C ASP A 60 -18.77 0.01 10.19
N PRO A 61 -20.02 0.50 10.03
CA PRO A 61 -20.29 1.93 9.94
C PRO A 61 -19.91 2.70 11.20
N LEU A 62 -20.00 2.08 12.38
CA LEU A 62 -19.64 2.74 13.65
C LEU A 62 -18.12 2.93 13.75
N ALA A 63 -17.34 1.90 13.42
CA ALA A 63 -15.90 2.01 13.32
C ALA A 63 -15.48 3.01 12.24
N LEU A 64 -16.05 2.94 11.03
CA LEU A 64 -15.73 3.86 9.94
C LEU A 64 -15.97 5.32 10.35
N ASN A 65 -17.13 5.62 10.97
CA ASN A 65 -17.43 6.96 11.45
C ASN A 65 -16.42 7.43 12.51
N SER A 66 -16.03 6.55 13.44
CA SER A 66 -15.05 6.87 14.48
C SER A 66 -13.65 7.12 13.91
N ILE A 67 -13.23 6.31 12.93
CA ILE A 67 -11.96 6.49 12.19
C ILE A 67 -11.98 7.81 11.42
N LEU A 68 -13.07 8.14 10.74
CA LEU A 68 -13.20 9.41 10.02
C LEU A 68 -13.11 10.62 10.94
N LEU A 69 -13.74 10.57 12.13
CA LEU A 69 -13.62 11.63 13.13
C LEU A 69 -12.16 11.78 13.61
N PHE A 70 -11.49 10.65 13.82
CA PHE A 70 -10.09 10.64 14.21
C PHE A 70 -9.19 11.25 13.12
N ILE A 71 -9.38 10.87 11.85
CA ILE A 71 -8.68 11.45 10.70
C ILE A 71 -8.94 12.95 10.62
N ASP A 72 -10.18 13.41 10.85
CA ASP A 72 -10.52 14.82 10.78
C ASP A 72 -9.71 15.65 11.78
N GLN A 73 -9.65 15.16 13.02
CA GLN A 73 -8.86 15.78 14.08
C GLN A 73 -7.35 15.78 13.74
N CYS A 74 -6.85 14.70 13.16
CA CYS A 74 -5.46 14.60 12.72
C CYS A 74 -5.16 15.57 11.57
N ALA A 75 -6.01 15.61 10.54
CA ALA A 75 -5.83 16.49 9.40
C ALA A 75 -5.86 17.97 9.81
N ILE A 76 -6.80 18.36 10.67
CA ILE A 76 -6.88 19.74 11.20
C ILE A 76 -5.60 20.11 11.96
N ARG A 77 -5.05 19.21 12.79
CA ARG A 77 -3.79 19.45 13.50
C ARG A 77 -2.60 19.54 12.56
N CYS A 78 -2.50 18.60 11.61
CA CYS A 78 -1.44 18.57 10.60
C CYS A 78 -1.42 19.87 9.79
N ILE A 79 -2.57 20.34 9.31
CA ILE A 79 -2.69 21.59 8.53
C ILE A 79 -2.30 22.83 9.34
N ARG A 80 -2.58 22.84 10.65
CA ARG A 80 -2.24 23.99 11.52
C ARG A 80 -0.75 24.06 11.83
N THR A 81 -0.05 22.92 11.90
CA THR A 81 1.37 22.84 12.24
C THR A 81 2.12 21.86 11.33
N PRO A 82 2.16 22.07 10.00
CA PRO A 82 2.70 21.08 9.06
C PRO A 82 4.21 20.87 9.26
N PHE A 83 4.96 21.94 9.52
CA PHE A 83 6.41 21.88 9.72
C PHE A 83 6.83 21.05 10.93
N LYS A 84 6.03 21.06 12.00
CA LYS A 84 6.27 20.20 13.17
C LYS A 84 6.42 18.74 12.76
N TYR A 85 5.50 18.24 11.94
CA TYR A 85 5.47 16.83 11.54
C TYR A 85 6.59 16.48 10.56
N THR A 86 7.02 17.43 9.74
CA THR A 86 8.21 17.28 8.89
C THR A 86 9.50 17.26 9.73
N ASP A 87 9.61 18.12 10.74
CA ASP A 87 10.76 18.18 11.65
C ASP A 87 10.83 16.91 12.52
N ASP A 88 9.70 16.47 13.08
CA ASP A 88 9.60 15.21 13.85
C ASP A 88 10.01 14.00 12.98
N TYR A 89 9.65 14.00 11.69
CA TYR A 89 10.11 12.98 10.75
C TYR A 89 11.62 13.07 10.53
N ALA A 90 12.18 14.27 10.33
CA ALA A 90 13.60 14.46 10.08
C ALA A 90 14.46 13.97 11.27
N GLU A 91 14.01 14.23 12.51
CA GLU A 91 14.67 13.71 13.72
C GLU A 91 14.66 12.18 13.75
N LEU A 92 13.49 11.55 13.54
CA LEU A 92 13.37 10.09 13.46
C LEU A 92 14.19 9.48 12.32
N ALA A 93 14.23 10.15 11.17
CA ALA A 93 15.02 9.72 10.02
C ALA A 93 16.51 9.71 10.37
N LEU A 94 17.03 10.74 11.04
CA LEU A 94 18.42 10.79 11.48
C LEU A 94 18.74 9.69 12.51
N GLU A 95 17.83 9.41 13.45
CA GLU A 95 18.00 8.33 14.42
C GLU A 95 18.07 6.96 13.74
N THR A 96 17.17 6.70 12.79
CA THR A 96 17.12 5.43 12.05
C THR A 96 18.31 5.27 11.10
N MET A 97 18.74 6.34 10.42
CA MET A 97 19.91 6.33 9.53
C MET A 97 21.21 5.97 10.24
N ARG A 98 21.42 6.36 11.51
CA ARG A 98 22.65 6.04 12.26
C ARG A 98 22.93 4.53 12.36
N SER A 99 21.90 3.70 12.14
CA SER A 99 22.00 2.24 12.16
C SER A 99 22.15 1.60 10.77
N LYS A 100 22.24 2.40 9.68
CA LYS A 100 22.13 1.92 8.29
C LYS A 100 23.17 2.55 7.34
N PRO A 101 23.52 1.87 6.23
CA PRO A 101 24.46 2.38 5.24
C PRO A 101 23.92 3.63 4.51
N LEU A 102 24.78 4.64 4.35
CA LEU A 102 24.48 5.97 3.78
C LEU A 102 24.17 6.00 2.27
N THR A 103 24.12 4.85 1.60
CA THR A 103 24.10 4.77 0.13
C THR A 103 22.70 4.75 -0.47
N GLU A 104 21.64 4.64 0.33
CA GLU A 104 20.26 4.59 -0.14
C GLU A 104 19.58 5.96 -0.01
N LYS A 105 18.80 6.34 -1.04
CA LYS A 105 17.82 7.42 -0.90
C LYS A 105 16.92 7.08 0.28
N PHE A 106 16.74 8.01 1.19
CA PHE A 106 15.93 7.80 2.39
C PHE A 106 14.55 8.42 2.16
N PRO A 107 13.52 7.62 1.84
CA PRO A 107 12.24 8.18 1.45
C PRO A 107 11.59 8.93 2.61
N ALA A 108 10.69 9.85 2.29
CA ALA A 108 9.89 10.58 3.27
C ALA A 108 8.72 9.73 3.81
N VAL A 109 8.19 10.13 4.98
CA VAL A 109 6.89 9.66 5.51
C VAL A 109 5.91 10.82 5.45
N SER A 110 4.65 10.53 5.14
CA SER A 110 3.62 11.57 5.07
C SER A 110 3.40 12.27 6.43
N PRO A 111 3.29 13.61 6.47
CA PRO A 111 2.99 14.34 7.72
C PRO A 111 1.70 13.89 8.42
N LEU A 112 0.67 13.49 7.66
CA LEU A 112 -0.55 12.92 8.22
C LEU A 112 -0.26 11.60 8.97
N THR A 113 0.63 10.75 8.46
CA THR A 113 1.04 9.50 9.13
C THR A 113 1.69 9.77 10.49
N MET A 114 2.60 10.74 10.54
CA MET A 114 3.21 11.22 11.79
C MET A 114 2.12 11.71 12.77
N THR A 115 1.16 12.46 12.26
CA THR A 115 0.06 13.00 13.08
C THR A 115 -0.87 11.91 13.61
N LEU A 116 -1.23 10.92 12.79
CA LEU A 116 -2.06 9.78 13.21
C LEU A 116 -1.42 9.06 14.40
N VAL A 117 -0.12 8.82 14.35
CA VAL A 117 0.61 8.15 15.44
C VAL A 117 0.65 9.00 16.70
N GLU A 118 0.92 10.31 16.58
CA GLU A 118 0.91 11.24 17.72
C GLU A 118 -0.46 11.28 18.42
N GLN A 119 -1.53 11.31 17.60
CA GLN A 119 -2.90 11.46 18.10
C GLN A 119 -3.53 10.15 18.58
N TRP A 120 -2.92 9.00 18.27
CA TRP A 120 -3.45 7.67 18.59
C TRP A 120 -3.80 7.49 20.07
N LYS A 121 -2.96 8.04 20.97
CA LYS A 121 -3.21 7.99 22.43
C LYS A 121 -4.54 8.61 22.85
N PHE A 122 -5.00 9.64 22.16
CA PHE A 122 -6.29 10.28 22.45
C PHE A 122 -7.45 9.43 21.94
N PHE A 123 -7.29 8.81 20.77
CA PHE A 123 -8.27 7.88 20.24
C PHE A 123 -8.41 6.63 21.14
N MET A 124 -7.31 6.07 21.63
CA MET A 124 -7.32 4.96 22.59
C MET A 124 -7.98 5.31 23.93
N LYS A 125 -7.86 6.57 24.37
CA LYS A 125 -8.50 7.07 25.61
C LYS A 125 -9.94 7.55 25.42
N SER A 126 -10.47 7.52 24.20
CA SER A 126 -11.86 7.90 23.92
C SER A 126 -12.86 6.87 24.44
N ASP A 127 -14.12 7.28 24.53
CA ASP A 127 -15.26 6.44 24.94
C ASP A 127 -15.71 5.44 23.84
N SER A 128 -14.96 5.31 22.75
CA SER A 128 -15.24 4.29 21.73
C SER A 128 -15.16 2.88 22.32
N ILE A 129 -16.13 2.03 21.95
CA ILE A 129 -16.18 0.64 22.39
C ILE A 129 -14.96 -0.17 21.90
N PRO A 130 -14.56 -1.25 22.59
CA PRO A 130 -13.39 -2.05 22.23
C PRO A 130 -13.36 -2.49 20.76
N ALA A 131 -14.47 -3.02 20.23
CA ALA A 131 -14.56 -3.48 18.83
C ALA A 131 -14.25 -2.38 17.78
N VAL A 132 -14.58 -1.12 18.09
CA VAL A 132 -14.24 0.03 17.23
C VAL A 132 -12.74 0.31 17.28
N LYS A 133 -12.12 0.17 18.46
CA LYS A 133 -10.67 0.33 18.63
C LYS A 133 -9.90 -0.79 17.91
N ASP A 134 -10.39 -2.04 17.99
CA ASP A 134 -9.81 -3.17 17.24
C ASP A 134 -9.85 -2.90 15.73
N THR A 135 -11.02 -2.51 15.22
CA THR A 135 -11.21 -2.21 13.79
C THR A 135 -10.34 -1.05 13.33
N ALA A 136 -10.20 0.00 14.15
CA ALA A 136 -9.33 1.13 13.86
C ALA A 136 -7.84 0.74 13.87
N SER A 137 -7.42 -0.14 14.78
CA SER A 137 -6.04 -0.68 14.80
C SER A 137 -5.75 -1.45 13.51
N ILE A 138 -6.66 -2.33 13.08
CA ILE A 138 -6.54 -3.09 11.82
C ILE A 138 -6.50 -2.16 10.60
N TRP A 139 -7.35 -1.14 10.57
CA TRP A 139 -7.34 -0.12 9.52
C TRP A 139 -5.99 0.61 9.45
N LEU A 140 -5.46 1.04 10.60
CA LEU A 140 -4.21 1.78 10.63
C LEU A 140 -3.03 0.91 10.20
N VAL A 141 -2.96 -0.35 10.63
CA VAL A 141 -1.99 -1.34 10.12
C VAL A 141 -2.06 -1.42 8.60
N ARG A 142 -3.25 -1.61 8.03
CA ARG A 142 -3.46 -1.69 6.57
C ARG A 142 -2.99 -0.41 5.84
N PHE A 143 -3.25 0.77 6.41
CA PHE A 143 -2.81 2.04 5.86
C PHE A 143 -1.28 2.17 5.88
N LEU A 144 -0.63 1.79 6.98
CA LEU A 144 0.83 1.84 7.13
C LEU A 144 1.54 0.84 6.21
N GLU A 145 1.04 -0.40 6.12
CA GLU A 145 1.49 -1.42 5.16
C GLU A 145 1.48 -0.85 3.73
N SER A 146 0.34 -0.28 3.33
CA SER A 146 0.15 0.29 2.01
C SER A 146 1.07 1.50 1.74
N SER A 147 1.37 2.28 2.78
CA SER A 147 2.31 3.42 2.68
C SER A 147 3.74 2.96 2.38
N VAL A 148 4.18 1.86 3.00
CA VAL A 148 5.48 1.23 2.69
C VAL A 148 5.53 0.70 1.26
N ILE A 149 4.43 0.11 0.78
CA ILE A 149 4.34 -0.37 -0.61
C ILE A 149 4.52 0.78 -1.60
N LEU A 150 3.97 1.95 -1.31
CA LEU A 150 4.11 3.16 -2.13
C LEU A 150 5.49 3.81 -2.09
N GLY A 151 6.38 3.33 -1.23
CA GLY A 151 7.75 3.83 -1.10
C GLY A 151 7.97 4.75 0.09
N GLU A 152 7.02 4.88 1.03
CA GLU A 152 7.34 5.56 2.30
C GLU A 152 8.37 4.77 3.12
N ASN A 153 9.08 5.48 3.99
CA ASN A 153 10.20 4.93 4.73
C ASN A 153 9.82 3.80 5.68
N LYS A 154 10.13 2.55 5.31
CA LYS A 154 9.81 1.37 6.14
C LYS A 154 10.43 1.42 7.54
N TYR A 155 11.64 1.98 7.70
CA TYR A 155 12.33 1.99 8.98
C TYR A 155 11.70 3.00 9.96
N VAL A 156 11.39 4.21 9.47
CA VAL A 156 10.64 5.18 10.27
C VAL A 156 9.26 4.63 10.60
N LEU A 157 8.55 4.02 9.64
CA LEU A 157 7.25 3.40 9.88
C LEU A 157 7.31 2.24 10.90
N ALA A 158 8.40 1.47 10.94
CA ALA A 158 8.62 0.46 11.98
C ALA A 158 8.75 1.08 13.38
N VAL A 159 9.49 2.18 13.51
CA VAL A 159 9.59 2.94 14.78
C VAL A 159 8.22 3.46 15.19
N LEU A 160 7.43 4.00 14.26
CA LEU A 160 6.07 4.46 14.52
C LEU A 160 5.14 3.32 14.96
N CYS A 161 5.24 2.14 14.34
CA CYS A 161 4.51 0.95 14.78
C CYS A 161 4.89 0.55 16.22
N GLY A 162 6.17 0.65 16.59
CA GLY A 162 6.62 0.47 17.97
C GLY A 162 5.95 1.46 18.94
N ARG A 163 5.87 2.74 18.57
CA ARG A 163 5.18 3.77 19.37
C ARG A 163 3.69 3.45 19.52
N LEU A 164 3.02 3.03 18.45
CA LEU A 164 1.61 2.61 18.49
C LEU A 164 1.41 1.41 19.42
N ALA A 165 2.27 0.40 19.35
CA ALA A 165 2.22 -0.78 20.23
C ALA A 165 2.37 -0.38 21.71
N THR A 166 3.31 0.51 22.05
CA THR A 166 3.47 1.05 23.40
C THR A 166 2.22 1.80 23.88
N ILE A 167 1.62 2.65 23.03
CA ILE A 167 0.38 3.35 23.38
C ILE A 167 -0.76 2.35 23.66
N CYS A 168 -0.89 1.31 22.84
CA CYS A 168 -1.89 0.26 23.03
C CYS A 168 -1.65 -0.51 24.35
N GLU A 169 -0.40 -0.80 24.69
CA GLU A 169 -0.04 -1.41 25.97
C GLU A 169 -0.40 -0.53 27.18
N GLU A 170 -0.02 0.75 27.15
CA GLU A 170 -0.33 1.73 28.21
C GLU A 170 -1.83 1.93 28.43
N THR A 171 -2.64 1.68 27.40
CA THR A 171 -4.10 1.82 27.44
C THR A 171 -4.83 0.50 27.62
N GLY A 172 -4.11 -0.63 27.77
CA GLY A 172 -4.68 -1.96 27.99
C GLY A 172 -5.31 -2.60 26.73
N HIS A 173 -5.06 -2.06 25.55
CA HIS A 173 -5.58 -2.56 24.27
C HIS A 173 -4.63 -3.62 23.66
N LEU A 174 -4.72 -4.86 24.16
CA LEU A 174 -3.79 -5.93 23.80
C LEU A 174 -3.82 -6.31 22.32
N ASP A 175 -4.99 -6.37 21.69
CA ASP A 175 -5.12 -6.74 20.27
C ASP A 175 -4.43 -5.71 19.36
N GLY A 176 -4.63 -4.42 19.63
CA GLY A 176 -3.89 -3.35 18.97
C GLY A 176 -2.38 -3.47 19.15
N LYS A 177 -1.90 -3.78 20.37
CA LYS A 177 -0.47 -4.00 20.64
C LYS A 177 0.08 -5.13 19.77
N ILE A 178 -0.64 -6.25 19.68
CA ILE A 178 -0.22 -7.42 18.89
C ILE A 178 -0.06 -7.03 17.42
N VAL A 179 -1.08 -6.44 16.80
CA VAL A 179 -1.04 -6.14 15.36
C VAL A 179 0.03 -5.10 14.99
N PHE A 180 0.27 -4.10 15.84
CA PHE A 180 1.36 -3.12 15.58
C PHE A 180 2.74 -3.70 15.84
N THR A 181 2.89 -4.60 16.82
CA THR A 181 4.17 -5.30 17.06
C THR A 181 4.51 -6.22 15.89
N GLU A 182 3.51 -6.95 15.38
CA GLU A 182 3.67 -7.82 14.22
C GLU A 182 4.11 -7.02 12.99
N LEU A 183 3.40 -5.94 12.65
CA LEU A 183 3.79 -5.08 11.53
C LEU A 183 5.19 -4.49 11.72
N LYS A 184 5.54 -4.03 12.94
CA LYS A 184 6.90 -3.56 13.24
C LYS A 184 7.95 -4.61 12.88
N LEU A 185 7.78 -5.84 13.36
CA LEU A 185 8.73 -6.94 13.11
C LEU A 185 8.83 -7.24 11.61
N GLN A 186 7.72 -7.21 10.88
CA GLN A 186 7.72 -7.40 9.42
C GLN A 186 8.51 -6.30 8.70
N LEU A 187 8.38 -5.04 9.13
CA LEU A 187 9.09 -3.91 8.53
C LEU A 187 10.59 -3.91 8.86
N GLU A 188 10.98 -4.34 10.08
CA GLU A 188 12.37 -4.42 10.51
C GLU A 188 13.14 -5.56 9.81
N ASN A 189 12.49 -6.71 9.61
CA ASN A 189 13.21 -7.93 9.26
C ASN A 189 13.58 -8.05 7.77
N GLU A 190 13.29 -7.08 6.90
CA GLU A 190 13.41 -7.20 5.42
C GLU A 190 12.61 -8.38 4.82
N LYS A 191 11.92 -9.15 5.66
CA LYS A 191 11.10 -10.33 5.35
C LYS A 191 9.73 -10.01 4.78
N TYR A 192 9.47 -8.75 4.44
CA TYR A 192 8.16 -8.30 3.97
C TYR A 192 7.66 -9.09 2.75
N LEU A 193 8.53 -9.87 2.10
CA LEU A 193 8.21 -10.73 0.97
C LEU A 193 8.91 -12.12 1.05
N GLU A 194 9.35 -12.60 2.22
CA GLU A 194 10.03 -13.91 2.31
C GLU A 194 9.20 -15.07 1.76
N LEU A 195 9.64 -15.57 0.60
CA LEU A 195 9.11 -16.75 -0.08
C LEU A 195 9.28 -17.99 0.78
N GLU A 196 8.21 -18.45 1.42
CA GLU A 196 8.17 -19.78 2.01
C GLU A 196 7.96 -20.80 0.89
N SER A 197 9.03 -21.49 0.47
CA SER A 197 8.97 -22.62 -0.46
C SER A 197 8.39 -23.87 0.23
N GLY A 198 7.21 -23.74 0.83
CA GLY A 198 6.52 -24.81 1.53
C GLY A 198 5.35 -25.31 0.71
N SER A 199 5.36 -26.59 0.34
CA SER A 199 4.18 -27.34 -0.12
C SER A 199 3.13 -27.54 0.99
N SER A 200 3.01 -26.58 1.90
CA SER A 200 2.10 -26.64 3.04
C SER A 200 0.70 -26.28 2.56
N ASN A 201 -0.08 -27.30 2.23
CA ASN A 201 -1.53 -27.23 2.01
C ASN A 201 -2.32 -26.89 3.31
N GLN A 202 -1.71 -26.18 4.27
CA GLN A 202 -2.36 -25.78 5.52
C GLN A 202 -2.35 -24.26 5.65
N ILE A 203 -3.20 -23.60 4.85
CA ILE A 203 -3.72 -22.28 5.22
C ILE A 203 -5.11 -22.52 5.83
N ALA A 204 -5.26 -22.16 7.10
CA ALA A 204 -6.52 -22.26 7.83
C ALA A 204 -7.59 -21.35 7.16
N PRO A 205 -8.68 -21.92 6.61
CA PRO A 205 -9.70 -21.15 5.92
C PRO A 205 -10.79 -20.74 6.91
N ASN A 206 -10.53 -19.77 7.80
CA ASN A 206 -11.55 -19.39 8.81
C ASN A 206 -11.69 -17.88 9.07
N SER A 207 -11.44 -17.04 8.07
CA SER A 207 -11.90 -15.64 8.09
C SER A 207 -12.61 -15.34 6.77
N LEU A 208 -13.83 -15.85 6.66
CA LEU A 208 -14.53 -16.11 5.40
C LEU A 208 -15.61 -15.08 5.03
N ASN A 209 -15.64 -13.91 5.68
CA ASN A 209 -16.64 -12.86 5.36
C ASN A 209 -16.02 -11.50 4.97
N ASP A 210 -14.71 -11.42 4.80
CA ASP A 210 -14.06 -10.19 4.31
C ASP A 210 -13.96 -10.31 2.78
N SER A 211 -14.59 -9.37 2.07
CA SER A 211 -14.63 -9.30 0.60
C SER A 211 -13.26 -9.59 -0.02
N LEU A 212 -13.20 -10.41 -1.07
CA LEU A 212 -11.97 -10.64 -1.87
C LEU A 212 -11.40 -9.30 -2.32
N SER A 213 -10.47 -8.75 -1.54
CA SER A 213 -9.63 -7.63 -1.95
C SER A 213 -8.33 -8.21 -2.47
N THR A 214 -7.89 -7.75 -3.64
CA THR A 214 -6.53 -7.98 -4.16
C THR A 214 -5.49 -7.83 -3.05
N ARG A 215 -5.66 -6.89 -2.11
CA ARG A 215 -4.72 -6.68 -1.00
C ARG A 215 -4.66 -7.78 0.04
N ARG A 216 -5.76 -8.47 0.33
CA ARG A 216 -5.70 -9.63 1.22
C ARG A 216 -4.84 -10.71 0.57
N LEU A 217 -5.06 -10.88 -0.73
CA LEU A 217 -4.27 -11.80 -1.53
C LEU A 217 -2.80 -11.32 -1.62
N PHE A 218 -2.52 -10.02 -1.69
CA PHE A 218 -1.16 -9.46 -1.62
C PHE A 218 -0.52 -9.53 -0.22
N ARG A 219 -1.30 -9.45 0.85
CA ARG A 219 -0.82 -9.76 2.21
C ARG A 219 -0.39 -11.22 2.27
N ASP A 220 -1.17 -12.11 1.66
CA ASP A 220 -0.78 -13.52 1.49
C ASP A 220 0.38 -13.70 0.50
N LEU A 221 0.69 -12.70 -0.35
CA LEU A 221 1.92 -12.66 -1.15
C LEU A 221 3.18 -12.33 -0.35
N CYS A 222 3.06 -11.95 0.93
CA CYS A 222 4.20 -12.01 1.84
C CYS A 222 4.72 -13.44 1.96
N HIS A 223 3.87 -14.45 1.76
CA HIS A 223 4.23 -15.87 1.65
C HIS A 223 4.33 -16.36 0.20
N PHE A 224 4.15 -15.46 -0.77
CA PHE A 224 4.28 -15.67 -2.21
C PHE A 224 3.75 -17.04 -2.67
N ASN A 225 2.46 -17.24 -2.44
CA ASN A 225 1.80 -18.47 -2.85
C ASN A 225 1.35 -18.36 -4.31
N ILE A 226 1.95 -19.17 -5.19
CA ILE A 226 1.66 -19.18 -6.64
C ILE A 226 0.16 -19.39 -6.91
N ALA A 227 -0.50 -20.27 -6.16
CA ALA A 227 -1.93 -20.52 -6.31
C ALA A 227 -2.78 -19.31 -5.90
N ASN A 228 -2.30 -18.48 -4.97
CA ASN A 228 -2.97 -17.23 -4.64
C ASN A 228 -2.81 -16.21 -5.78
N ILE A 229 -1.63 -16.09 -6.40
CA ILE A 229 -1.41 -15.23 -7.57
C ILE A 229 -2.40 -15.59 -8.67
N GLU A 230 -2.49 -16.86 -9.04
CA GLU A 230 -3.40 -17.35 -10.08
C GLU A 230 -4.87 -17.07 -9.76
N ARG A 231 -5.27 -17.26 -8.49
CA ARG A 231 -6.62 -16.93 -8.05
C ARG A 231 -6.93 -15.44 -8.20
N VAL A 232 -5.99 -14.57 -7.81
CA VAL A 232 -6.14 -13.12 -7.97
C VAL A 232 -6.30 -12.76 -9.45
N THR A 233 -5.39 -13.26 -10.29
CA THR A 233 -5.39 -13.00 -11.73
C THR A 233 -6.74 -13.37 -12.33
N LYS A 234 -7.22 -14.57 -12.02
CA LYS A 234 -8.52 -15.04 -12.49
C LYS A 234 -9.68 -14.16 -12.01
N SER A 235 -9.74 -13.81 -10.73
CA SER A 235 -10.81 -12.94 -10.21
C SER A 235 -10.77 -11.52 -10.80
N ILE A 236 -9.60 -11.00 -11.18
CA ILE A 236 -9.48 -9.73 -11.92
C ILE A 236 -10.03 -9.87 -13.35
N GLU A 237 -9.65 -10.94 -14.06
CA GLU A 237 -10.14 -11.25 -15.41
C GLU A 237 -11.66 -11.43 -15.45
N GLU A 238 -12.21 -12.10 -14.44
CA GLU A 238 -13.65 -12.33 -14.25
C GLU A 238 -14.40 -11.10 -13.72
N ARG A 239 -13.70 -9.99 -13.47
CA ARG A 239 -14.24 -8.72 -12.94
C ARG A 239 -14.89 -8.85 -11.56
N GLU A 240 -14.50 -9.84 -10.79
CA GLU A 240 -14.93 -10.00 -9.40
C GLU A 240 -14.23 -8.98 -8.48
N ILE A 241 -13.04 -8.51 -8.89
CA ILE A 241 -12.22 -7.56 -8.13
C ILE A 241 -11.95 -6.32 -8.97
N ASP A 242 -12.15 -5.16 -8.36
CA ASP A 242 -11.71 -3.88 -8.93
C ASP A 242 -10.22 -3.67 -8.68
N VAL A 243 -9.54 -3.08 -9.66
CA VAL A 243 -8.09 -2.82 -9.60
C VAL A 243 -7.79 -1.32 -9.55
N SER A 244 -6.65 -1.00 -8.98
CA SER A 244 -6.13 0.34 -8.74
C SER A 244 -4.67 0.47 -9.15
N LEU A 245 -4.12 1.70 -9.11
CA LEU A 245 -2.68 1.92 -9.28
C LEU A 245 -1.85 1.22 -8.22
N LEU A 246 -2.40 1.03 -7.03
CA LEU A 246 -1.67 0.40 -5.95
C LEU A 246 -1.49 -1.10 -6.22
N ASP A 247 -2.46 -1.77 -6.85
CA ASP A 247 -2.28 -3.17 -7.27
C ASP A 247 -1.11 -3.33 -8.25
N VAL A 248 -0.93 -2.36 -9.16
CA VAL A 248 0.23 -2.32 -10.07
C VAL A 248 1.52 -2.15 -9.25
N ALA A 249 1.53 -1.25 -8.25
CA ALA A 249 2.71 -1.00 -7.43
C ALA A 249 3.09 -2.23 -6.59
N VAL A 250 2.08 -2.94 -6.08
CA VAL A 250 2.31 -4.17 -5.30
C VAL A 250 2.86 -5.27 -6.20
N ALA A 251 2.26 -5.51 -7.37
CA ALA A 251 2.74 -6.50 -8.32
C ALA A 251 4.18 -6.19 -8.77
N GLN A 252 4.49 -4.92 -9.03
CA GLN A 252 5.85 -4.48 -9.40
C GLN A 252 6.86 -4.76 -8.28
N LYS A 253 6.50 -4.43 -7.04
CA LYS A 253 7.36 -4.67 -5.86
C LYS A 253 7.58 -6.17 -5.62
N ALA A 254 6.56 -6.99 -5.81
CA ALA A 254 6.66 -8.44 -5.71
C ALA A 254 7.64 -9.02 -6.74
N ILE A 255 7.62 -8.52 -7.98
CA ILE A 255 8.56 -8.97 -9.02
C ILE A 255 10.00 -8.55 -8.70
N ILE A 256 10.22 -7.29 -8.32
CA ILE A 256 11.56 -6.80 -7.92
C ILE A 256 12.12 -7.67 -6.80
N TYR A 257 11.28 -8.05 -5.84
CA TYR A 257 11.67 -8.94 -4.76
C TYR A 257 12.07 -10.34 -5.25
N VAL A 258 11.27 -10.97 -6.10
CA VAL A 258 11.61 -12.30 -6.64
C VAL A 258 12.94 -12.26 -7.39
N LEU A 259 13.15 -11.21 -8.19
CA LEU A 259 14.39 -11.02 -8.94
C LEU A 259 15.61 -10.78 -8.03
N GLY A 260 15.42 -10.08 -6.90
CA GLY A 260 16.49 -9.75 -5.97
C GLY A 260 16.78 -10.82 -4.90
N SER A 261 15.90 -11.81 -4.74
CA SER A 261 16.01 -12.78 -3.66
C SER A 261 16.95 -13.93 -4.02
N GLN A 262 17.96 -14.13 -3.18
CA GLN A 262 18.90 -15.27 -3.28
C GLN A 262 18.34 -16.56 -2.65
N LYS A 263 17.17 -16.50 -2.00
CA LYS A 263 16.59 -17.61 -1.24
C LYS A 263 15.70 -18.53 -2.08
N ILE A 264 15.25 -18.05 -3.24
CA ILE A 264 14.30 -18.75 -4.11
C ILE A 264 15.11 -19.57 -5.12
N SER A 265 14.69 -20.80 -5.39
CA SER A 265 15.31 -21.57 -6.46
C SER A 265 15.12 -20.87 -7.81
N SER A 266 16.00 -21.12 -8.77
CA SER A 266 15.89 -20.52 -10.11
C SER A 266 14.57 -20.91 -10.79
N ASP A 267 14.14 -22.17 -10.61
CA ASP A 267 12.91 -22.69 -11.22
C ASP A 267 11.67 -22.06 -10.59
N ASP A 268 11.62 -21.98 -9.25
CA ASP A 268 10.52 -21.33 -8.53
C ASP A 268 10.47 -19.84 -8.85
N SER A 269 11.62 -19.18 -8.98
CA SER A 269 11.70 -17.77 -9.39
C SER A 269 11.14 -17.56 -10.79
N CYS A 270 11.48 -18.42 -11.75
CA CYS A 270 10.94 -18.34 -13.11
C CYS A 270 9.42 -18.53 -13.14
N LEU A 271 8.92 -19.51 -12.39
CA LEU A 271 7.48 -19.76 -12.29
C LEU A 271 6.75 -18.59 -11.62
N ALA A 272 7.26 -18.12 -10.49
CA ALA A 272 6.78 -16.96 -9.76
C ALA A 272 6.68 -15.71 -10.65
N LEU A 273 7.76 -15.41 -11.37
CA LEU A 273 7.81 -14.28 -12.30
C LEU A 273 6.79 -14.42 -13.41
N SER A 274 6.66 -15.60 -14.02
CA SER A 274 5.64 -15.82 -15.04
C SER A 274 4.24 -15.48 -14.51
N LYS A 275 3.90 -15.93 -13.30
CA LYS A 275 2.56 -15.71 -12.73
C LYS A 275 2.32 -14.28 -12.29
N LEU A 276 3.33 -13.61 -11.74
CA LEU A 276 3.21 -12.18 -11.44
C LEU A 276 3.06 -11.32 -12.69
N MET A 277 3.63 -11.76 -13.81
CA MET A 277 3.49 -11.06 -15.09
C MET A 277 2.10 -11.26 -15.68
N ASP A 278 1.54 -12.46 -15.58
CA ASP A 278 0.14 -12.73 -15.93
C ASP A 278 -0.79 -11.85 -15.06
N LEU A 279 -0.51 -11.74 -13.74
CA LEU A 279 -1.24 -10.85 -12.84
C LEU A 279 -1.12 -9.37 -13.25
N MET A 280 0.10 -8.91 -13.52
CA MET A 280 0.35 -7.53 -13.96
C MET A 280 -0.40 -7.22 -15.26
N GLU A 281 -0.38 -8.13 -16.22
CA GLU A 281 -1.12 -8.00 -17.48
C GLU A 281 -2.63 -7.89 -17.23
N ALA A 282 -3.21 -8.76 -16.40
CA ALA A 282 -4.62 -8.71 -16.03
C ALA A 282 -5.01 -7.37 -15.37
N ILE A 283 -4.18 -6.87 -14.44
CA ILE A 283 -4.37 -5.55 -13.81
C ILE A 283 -4.37 -4.45 -14.88
N LEU A 284 -3.37 -4.44 -15.75
CA LEU A 284 -3.20 -3.41 -16.78
C LEU A 284 -4.34 -3.41 -17.81
N VAL A 285 -4.78 -4.59 -18.26
CA VAL A 285 -5.94 -4.74 -19.14
C VAL A 285 -7.18 -4.15 -18.46
N ARG A 286 -7.41 -4.50 -17.19
CA ARG A 286 -8.58 -4.03 -16.44
C ARG A 286 -8.55 -2.52 -16.20
N LEU A 287 -7.38 -1.93 -15.93
CA LEU A 287 -7.21 -0.47 -15.82
C LEU A 287 -7.47 0.24 -17.16
N LYS A 288 -7.01 -0.34 -18.27
CA LYS A 288 -7.20 0.21 -19.62
C LYS A 288 -8.68 0.19 -20.06
N GLU A 289 -9.42 -0.84 -19.68
CA GLU A 289 -10.86 -0.95 -19.94
C GLU A 289 -11.69 0.02 -19.08
N GLY A 290 -11.13 0.52 -17.98
CA GLY A 290 -11.76 1.54 -17.17
C GLY A 290 -11.97 2.83 -17.96
N GLU A 291 -13.05 3.55 -17.66
CA GLU A 291 -13.33 4.84 -18.29
C GLU A 291 -12.29 5.93 -17.94
N ASP A 292 -11.33 5.64 -17.05
CA ASP A 292 -10.31 6.58 -16.57
C ASP A 292 -8.99 6.40 -17.32
N THR A 293 -8.87 7.05 -18.48
CA THR A 293 -7.63 7.04 -19.26
C THR A 293 -6.45 7.65 -18.50
N GLY A 294 -6.71 8.48 -17.48
CA GLY A 294 -5.68 9.04 -16.61
C GLY A 294 -4.98 7.97 -15.77
N ILE A 295 -5.77 7.09 -15.14
CA ILE A 295 -5.24 5.99 -14.33
C ILE A 295 -4.35 5.05 -15.18
N TRP A 296 -4.76 4.74 -16.41
CA TRP A 296 -3.95 3.93 -17.31
C TRP A 296 -2.59 4.59 -17.64
N ASN A 297 -2.58 5.90 -17.87
CA ASN A 297 -1.35 6.65 -18.13
C ASN A 297 -0.46 6.73 -16.88
N ASP A 298 -1.06 6.91 -15.71
CA ASP A 298 -0.33 6.88 -14.43
C ASP A 298 0.32 5.51 -14.22
N ALA A 299 -0.38 4.40 -14.51
CA ALA A 299 0.16 3.04 -14.42
C ALA A 299 1.37 2.84 -15.34
N LYS A 300 1.29 3.32 -16.59
CA LYS A 300 2.42 3.28 -17.54
C LYS A 300 3.63 4.05 -17.03
N LYS A 301 3.41 5.30 -16.60
CA LYS A 301 4.47 6.15 -16.05
C LYS A 301 5.13 5.49 -14.84
N MET A 302 4.32 4.87 -13.99
CA MET A 302 4.80 4.14 -12.81
C MET A 302 5.68 2.94 -13.18
N LEU A 303 5.31 2.19 -14.22
CA LEU A 303 6.15 1.09 -14.74
C LEU A 303 7.44 1.58 -15.40
N ALA A 304 7.40 2.74 -16.06
CA ALA A 304 8.56 3.30 -16.77
C ALA A 304 9.58 3.98 -15.85
N THR A 305 9.12 4.63 -14.77
CA THR A 305 9.97 5.40 -13.84
C THR A 305 10.76 4.54 -12.86
N ASN A 306 10.41 3.27 -12.70
CA ASN A 306 11.12 2.37 -11.80
C ASN A 306 12.38 1.81 -12.50
N GLU A 307 13.51 2.50 -12.33
CA GLU A 307 14.78 2.10 -12.93
C GLU A 307 15.23 0.70 -12.48
N ASP A 308 14.93 0.28 -11.25
CA ASP A 308 15.37 -1.01 -10.72
C ASP A 308 14.70 -2.16 -11.45
N TRP A 309 13.40 -2.04 -11.71
CA TRP A 309 12.67 -2.95 -12.59
C TRP A 309 13.35 -3.04 -13.96
N VAL A 310 13.57 -1.91 -14.62
CA VAL A 310 14.15 -1.89 -15.98
C VAL A 310 15.57 -2.47 -15.99
N LYS A 311 16.42 -2.12 -15.04
CA LYS A 311 17.80 -2.62 -14.91
C LYS A 311 17.82 -4.13 -14.68
N LEU A 312 16.97 -4.64 -13.79
CA LEU A 312 16.85 -6.08 -13.53
C LEU A 312 16.45 -6.83 -14.80
N PHE A 313 15.48 -6.32 -15.56
CA PHE A 313 15.04 -6.96 -16.81
C PHE A 313 16.08 -6.91 -17.93
N LEU A 314 16.81 -5.80 -18.06
CA LEU A 314 17.88 -5.67 -19.05
C LEU A 314 19.12 -6.51 -18.71
N GLY A 315 19.32 -6.86 -17.43
CA GLY A 315 20.42 -7.70 -16.96
C GLY A 315 20.18 -9.21 -17.08
N LEU A 316 18.96 -9.66 -17.41
CA LEU A 316 18.64 -11.09 -17.51
C LEU A 316 19.34 -11.74 -18.72
N PRO A 317 19.94 -12.95 -18.57
CA PRO A 317 20.57 -13.67 -19.66
C PRO A 317 19.61 -13.92 -20.83
N THR A 318 20.13 -13.86 -22.06
CA THR A 318 19.31 -13.99 -23.28
C THR A 318 18.94 -15.43 -23.63
N GLU A 319 18.85 -16.33 -22.64
CA GLU A 319 18.54 -17.73 -22.92
C GLU A 319 17.17 -17.88 -23.61
N PRO A 320 17.03 -18.83 -24.56
CA PRO A 320 15.85 -18.96 -25.42
C PRO A 320 14.61 -19.55 -24.71
N SER A 321 14.51 -19.48 -23.39
CA SER A 321 13.30 -19.89 -22.68
C SER A 321 12.16 -18.91 -22.96
N GLY A 322 10.95 -19.44 -23.19
CA GLY A 322 9.77 -18.64 -23.58
C GLY A 322 9.41 -17.53 -22.57
N THR A 323 9.75 -17.71 -21.29
CA THR A 323 9.56 -16.73 -20.23
C THR A 323 10.44 -15.49 -20.42
N SER A 324 11.70 -15.64 -20.84
CA SER A 324 12.62 -14.52 -21.10
C SER A 324 12.12 -13.60 -22.23
N THR A 325 11.47 -14.18 -23.25
CA THR A 325 10.89 -13.44 -24.37
C THR A 325 9.66 -12.64 -23.94
N LYS A 326 8.69 -13.26 -23.22
CA LYS A 326 7.51 -12.55 -22.69
C LYS A 326 7.89 -11.38 -21.79
N LEU A 327 8.86 -11.59 -20.89
CA LEU A 327 9.38 -10.56 -19.99
C LEU A 327 9.98 -9.37 -20.74
N ARG A 328 10.80 -9.65 -21.77
CA ARG A 328 11.39 -8.60 -22.61
C ARG A 328 10.34 -7.86 -23.43
N ASP A 329 9.36 -8.56 -23.99
CA ASP A 329 8.31 -7.93 -24.78
C ASP A 329 7.41 -7.05 -23.91
N PHE A 330 7.12 -7.48 -22.68
CA PHE A 330 6.41 -6.66 -21.69
C PHE A 330 7.21 -5.43 -21.27
N ALA A 331 8.50 -5.60 -20.93
CA ALA A 331 9.38 -4.49 -20.56
C ALA A 331 9.50 -3.48 -21.72
N ARG A 332 9.62 -3.97 -22.96
CA ARG A 332 9.60 -3.15 -24.17
C ARG A 332 8.25 -2.45 -24.35
N TYR A 333 7.13 -3.14 -24.16
CA TYR A 333 5.81 -2.53 -24.26
C TYR A 333 5.64 -1.40 -23.24
N ALA A 334 6.03 -1.61 -21.99
CA ALA A 334 6.00 -0.58 -20.96
C ALA A 334 6.89 0.61 -21.32
N TYR A 335 8.15 0.35 -21.66
CA TYR A 335 9.16 1.39 -21.91
C TYR A 335 8.93 2.17 -23.22
N PHE A 336 8.65 1.49 -24.34
CA PHE A 336 8.45 2.16 -25.63
C PHE A 336 7.10 2.86 -25.74
N SER A 337 6.12 2.53 -24.89
CA SER A 337 4.86 3.26 -24.86
C SER A 337 5.03 4.72 -24.40
N GLU A 338 6.08 5.03 -23.63
CA GLU A 338 6.39 6.39 -23.15
C GLU A 338 7.09 7.23 -24.22
N SER A 339 7.96 6.63 -25.03
CA SER A 339 8.65 7.34 -26.14
C SER A 339 7.70 7.91 -27.20
N LYS A 340 6.52 7.30 -27.38
CA LYS A 340 5.48 7.77 -28.30
C LYS A 340 4.47 8.74 -27.68
N LEU A 341 4.56 9.00 -26.37
CA LEU A 341 3.69 9.95 -25.66
C LEU A 341 4.33 11.35 -25.52
N ASN A 342 5.63 11.45 -25.76
CA ASN A 342 6.39 12.72 -25.72
C ASN A 342 6.68 13.32 -27.10
N ASP A 343 6.24 12.66 -28.18
CA ASP A 343 6.15 13.17 -29.56
C ASP A 343 4.68 13.47 -29.89
#